data_AF-A0A2I1E542-F1
#
_entry.id   AF-A0A2I1E542-F1
#
_cell.length_a   1.000
_cell.length_b   1.000
_cell.length_c   1.000
_cell.angle_alpha   90.00
_cell.angle_beta   90.00
_cell.angle_gamma   90.00
#
_symmetry.space_group_name_H-M   'P 1'
#
loop_
_entity.id
_entity.type
_entity.pdbx_description
1 polymer ?
#
loop_
_entity_poly.entity_id
_entity_poly.type
_entity_poly.pdbx_seq_one_letter_code
_entity_poly.pdbx_strand_id
1 'polypeptide(L)'
;MLSSALRSTVGSVRTIVSRGVIRQPHSSKARAFSVLSPRFGELSSNFFGPGAKPGTVADDIDQATGIERAELLSKLEGKDIYDLSPLKITAVGTKKDPVMVKSVDPVRFVGCTGFPVDSHETVWLGVDKNHEFDRCPECGQIFKLDFIGSENEGHGHH
;
A
#
# COMPACT_ATOMS: atom_id res chain seq x y z
N MET A 1 -6.52 106.12 25.56
CA MET A 1 -7.02 105.94 24.18
C MET A 1 -5.79 105.67 23.32
N LEU A 2 -5.58 104.55 22.62
CA LEU A 2 -6.43 103.49 22.09
C LEU A 2 -5.66 102.15 22.16
N SER A 3 -6.39 101.08 22.46
CA SER A 3 -5.92 99.68 22.51
C SER A 3 -5.33 99.20 21.19
N SER A 4 -4.16 98.55 21.26
CA SER A 4 -3.67 97.65 20.21
C SER A 4 -4.37 96.29 20.34
N ALA A 5 -5.15 95.92 19.31
CA ALA A 5 -5.85 94.65 19.24
C ALA A 5 -4.94 93.57 18.65
N LEU A 6 -4.37 92.72 19.50
CA LEU A 6 -3.73 91.47 19.09
C LEU A 6 -4.81 90.39 18.97
N ARG A 7 -5.12 89.99 17.73
CA ARG A 7 -6.00 88.85 17.43
C ARG A 7 -5.27 87.55 17.81
N SER A 8 -5.76 86.89 18.86
CA SER A 8 -5.38 85.50 19.18
C SER A 8 -6.08 84.55 18.20
N THR A 9 -5.31 83.91 17.32
CA THR A 9 -5.79 82.78 16.53
C THR A 9 -5.61 81.51 17.35
N VAL A 10 -6.69 81.03 17.97
CA VAL A 10 -6.71 79.72 18.63
C VAL A 10 -6.70 78.65 17.55
N GLY A 11 -5.50 78.14 17.23
CA GLY A 11 -5.33 76.96 16.39
C GLY A 11 -5.83 75.73 17.13
N SER A 12 -6.98 75.19 16.72
CA SER A 12 -7.50 73.92 17.23
C SER A 12 -6.61 72.78 16.71
N VAL A 13 -5.72 72.29 17.57
CA VAL A 13 -4.97 71.04 17.31
C VAL A 13 -5.97 69.90 17.41
N ARG A 14 -6.41 69.39 16.26
CA ARG A 14 -7.18 68.14 16.18
C ARG A 14 -6.21 66.98 16.37
N THR A 15 -6.21 66.39 17.57
CA THR A 15 -5.56 65.11 17.82
C THR A 15 -6.29 64.03 17.00
N ILE A 16 -5.65 63.55 15.93
CA ILE A 16 -6.12 62.38 15.19
C ILE A 16 -5.80 61.16 16.05
N VAL A 17 -6.81 60.64 16.76
CA VAL A 17 -6.73 59.31 17.36
C VAL A 17 -6.83 58.31 16.22
N SER A 18 -5.70 57.76 15.78
CA SER A 18 -5.68 56.59 14.92
C SER A 18 -6.29 55.42 15.70
N ARG A 19 -7.56 55.09 15.43
CA ARG A 19 -8.14 53.80 15.81
C ARG A 19 -7.38 52.72 15.02
N GLY A 20 -6.36 52.14 15.65
CA GLY A 20 -5.73 50.94 15.14
C GLY A 20 -6.77 49.85 15.01
N VAL A 21 -7.05 49.42 13.78
CA VAL A 21 -7.78 48.17 13.55
C VAL A 21 -6.80 47.06 13.89
N ILE A 22 -6.91 46.51 15.10
CA ILE A 22 -6.29 45.25 15.45
C ILE A 22 -6.97 44.20 14.57
N ARG A 23 -6.35 43.83 13.44
CA ARG A 23 -6.70 42.60 12.73
C ARG A 23 -6.46 41.48 13.74
N GLN A 24 -7.54 40.91 14.25
CA GLN A 24 -7.42 39.66 14.99
C GLN A 24 -6.72 38.66 14.07
N PRO A 25 -5.72 37.90 14.55
CA PRO A 25 -5.25 36.77 13.79
C PRO A 25 -6.48 35.87 13.65
N HIS A 26 -7.03 35.79 12.44
CA HIS A 26 -7.94 34.73 12.10
C HIS A 26 -7.13 33.47 12.35
N SER A 27 -7.41 32.81 13.46
CA SER A 27 -6.97 31.46 13.71
C SER A 27 -7.63 30.65 12.60
N SER A 28 -6.94 30.56 11.46
CA SER A 28 -7.12 29.48 10.52
C SER A 28 -6.72 28.25 11.30
N LYS A 29 -7.65 27.72 12.10
CA LYS A 29 -7.64 26.34 12.51
C LYS A 29 -7.63 25.58 11.19
N ALA A 30 -6.44 25.24 10.71
CA ALA A 30 -6.30 24.27 9.67
C ALA A 30 -7.07 23.05 10.20
N ARG A 31 -8.25 22.80 9.63
CA ARG A 31 -8.89 21.51 9.81
C ARG A 31 -7.88 20.55 9.23
N ALA A 32 -7.19 19.81 10.09
CA ALA A 32 -6.52 18.60 9.67
C ALA A 32 -7.60 17.78 8.98
N PHE A 33 -7.53 17.70 7.64
CA PHE A 33 -8.26 16.70 6.90
C PHE A 33 -7.60 15.38 7.31
N SER A 34 -8.06 14.80 8.42
CA SER A 34 -7.73 13.45 8.82
C SER A 34 -8.43 12.51 7.85
N VAL A 35 -7.89 12.40 6.64
CA VAL A 35 -8.23 11.32 5.73
C VAL A 35 -7.43 10.14 6.24
N LEU A 36 -8.04 9.34 7.13
CA LEU A 36 -7.73 7.94 7.47
C LEU A 36 -8.40 7.62 8.81
N SER A 37 -9.68 7.24 8.74
CA SER A 37 -10.17 6.27 9.73
C SER A 37 -9.50 4.93 9.39
N PRO A 38 -8.83 4.24 10.35
CA PRO A 38 -8.28 2.93 10.08
C PRO A 38 -9.47 1.98 9.95
N ARG A 39 -9.90 1.71 8.72
CA ARG A 39 -10.80 0.62 8.40
C ARG A 39 -10.03 -0.42 7.61
N PHE A 40 -9.13 -1.12 8.29
CA PHE A 40 -8.79 -2.53 8.09
C PHE A 40 -7.54 -2.85 8.92
N GLY A 41 -7.67 -3.74 9.91
CA GLY A 41 -6.53 -4.38 10.59
C GLY A 41 -5.63 -3.46 11.41
N GLU A 42 -4.95 -4.04 12.38
CA GLU A 42 -3.92 -3.36 13.16
C GLU A 42 -2.72 -3.08 12.25
N LEU A 43 -2.72 -1.91 11.59
CA LEU A 43 -1.66 -1.52 10.67
C LEU A 43 -0.41 -1.25 11.49
N SER A 44 0.50 -2.23 11.54
CA SER A 44 1.77 -2.09 12.24
C SER A 44 2.47 -0.82 11.77
N SER A 45 3.14 -0.10 12.67
CA SER A 45 3.89 1.13 12.37
C SER A 45 4.95 0.96 11.27
N ASN A 46 5.25 -0.28 10.87
CA ASN A 46 6.22 -0.64 9.85
C ASN A 46 5.75 -0.33 8.42
N PHE A 47 4.43 -0.15 8.19
CA PHE A 47 3.88 0.14 6.86
C PHE A 47 3.98 1.62 6.45
N PHE A 48 4.47 2.50 7.32
CA PHE A 48 4.69 3.91 7.00
C PHE A 48 6.18 4.26 7.00
N GLY A 49 6.60 5.08 6.05
CA GLY A 49 7.94 5.66 6.03
C GLY A 49 8.14 6.74 7.09
N PRO A 50 9.40 7.01 7.50
CA PRO A 50 9.73 8.03 8.51
C PRO A 50 9.49 9.48 8.03
N GLY A 51 9.25 9.68 6.73
CA GLY A 51 9.11 11.00 6.12
C GLY A 51 10.44 11.71 5.90
N ALA A 52 10.52 12.49 4.83
CA ALA A 52 11.74 13.22 4.47
C ALA A 52 11.98 14.46 5.34
N LYS A 53 13.25 14.85 5.48
CA LYS A 53 13.62 16.08 6.20
C LYS A 53 13.22 17.32 5.39
N PRO A 54 12.81 18.43 6.04
CA PRO A 54 12.48 19.67 5.34
C PRO A 54 13.64 20.16 4.47
N GLY A 55 13.35 20.54 3.21
CA GLY A 55 14.34 21.05 2.27
C GLY A 55 15.17 19.99 1.53
N THR A 56 14.86 18.70 1.72
CA THR A 56 15.47 17.59 0.97
C THR A 56 14.45 16.91 0.06
N VAL A 57 14.92 16.33 -1.04
CA VAL A 57 14.10 15.43 -1.86
C VAL A 57 14.01 14.09 -1.13
N ALA A 58 12.80 13.56 -0.98
CA ALA A 58 12.58 12.28 -0.32
C ALA A 58 13.15 11.13 -1.15
N ASP A 59 13.72 10.14 -0.47
CA ASP A 59 13.98 8.84 -1.07
C ASP A 59 12.71 7.97 -1.04
N ASP A 60 12.64 6.95 -1.88
CA ASP A 60 11.45 6.10 -2.00
C ASP A 60 11.13 5.41 -0.66
N ILE A 61 12.15 5.08 0.12
CA ILE A 61 12.00 4.49 1.46
C ILE A 61 11.34 5.47 2.44
N ASP A 62 11.48 6.78 2.26
CA ASP A 62 10.94 7.75 3.20
C ASP A 62 9.45 8.01 3.01
N GLN A 63 8.94 7.81 1.78
CA GLN A 63 7.56 8.13 1.38
C GLN A 63 6.72 6.92 0.99
N ALA A 64 7.32 5.76 0.70
CA ALA A 64 6.57 4.54 0.39
C ALA A 64 5.66 4.15 1.57
N THR A 65 4.45 3.71 1.25
CA THR A 65 3.46 3.27 2.25
C THR A 65 2.80 1.96 1.88
N GLY A 66 2.36 1.20 2.88
CA GLY A 66 1.61 -0.04 2.68
C GLY A 66 2.41 -1.12 1.95
N ILE A 67 1.80 -1.71 0.91
CA ILE A 67 2.36 -2.85 0.17
C ILE A 67 3.62 -2.44 -0.61
N GLU A 68 3.64 -1.23 -1.18
CA GLU A 68 4.80 -0.67 -1.87
C GLU A 68 6.04 -0.68 -0.95
N ARG A 69 5.88 -0.21 0.29
CA ARG A 69 6.95 -0.22 1.28
C ARG A 69 7.40 -1.63 1.63
N ALA A 70 6.46 -2.56 1.80
CA ALA A 70 6.78 -3.95 2.14
C ALA A 70 7.60 -4.63 1.04
N GLU A 71 7.26 -4.38 -0.22
CA GLU A 71 8.01 -4.84 -1.39
C GLU A 71 9.41 -4.20 -1.44
N LEU A 72 9.49 -2.87 -1.26
CA LEU A 72 10.75 -2.13 -1.29
C LEU A 72 11.72 -2.60 -0.20
N LEU A 73 11.25 -2.74 1.05
CA LEU A 73 12.06 -3.23 2.16
C LEU A 73 12.56 -4.66 1.93
N SER A 74 11.70 -5.52 1.40
CA SER A 74 12.09 -6.92 1.13
C SER A 74 13.12 -7.00 0.01
N LYS A 75 12.96 -6.18 -1.05
CA LYS A 75 13.94 -6.05 -2.12
C LYS A 75 15.29 -5.53 -1.61
N LEU A 76 15.31 -4.60 -0.65
CA LEU A 76 16.54 -4.14 0.00
C LEU A 76 17.22 -5.26 0.80
N GLU A 77 16.46 -6.19 1.40
CA GLU A 77 16.98 -7.41 2.02
C GLU A 77 17.40 -8.49 0.99
N GLY A 78 17.17 -8.26 -0.30
CA GLY A 78 17.45 -9.21 -1.38
C GLY A 78 16.44 -10.37 -1.45
N LYS A 79 15.21 -10.17 -0.94
CA LYS A 79 14.13 -11.17 -0.98
C LYS A 79 12.90 -10.59 -1.70
N ASP A 80 12.32 -11.35 -2.61
CA ASP A 80 11.06 -10.98 -3.23
C ASP A 80 9.89 -11.57 -2.43
N ILE A 81 8.91 -10.73 -2.08
CA ILE A 81 7.68 -11.16 -1.40
C ILE A 81 6.70 -11.88 -2.32
N TYR A 82 6.83 -11.68 -3.63
CA TYR A 82 5.99 -12.29 -4.65
C TYR A 82 6.81 -13.29 -5.45
N ASP A 83 6.34 -14.53 -5.50
CA ASP A 83 6.95 -15.55 -6.35
C ASP A 83 6.50 -15.36 -7.80
N LEU A 84 7.42 -14.86 -8.63
CA LEU A 84 7.22 -14.70 -10.07
C LEU A 84 7.82 -15.86 -10.87
N SER A 85 8.40 -16.86 -10.21
CA SER A 85 9.05 -17.96 -10.90
C SER A 85 8.02 -18.95 -11.46
N PRO A 86 8.27 -19.54 -12.63
CA PRO A 86 7.43 -20.62 -13.14
C PRO A 86 7.54 -21.85 -12.24
N LEU A 87 6.54 -22.72 -12.29
CA LEU A 87 6.57 -23.98 -11.57
C LEU A 87 7.75 -24.82 -12.05
N LYS A 88 8.69 -25.12 -11.16
CA LYS A 88 9.90 -25.89 -11.47
C LYS A 88 9.56 -27.38 -11.47
N ILE A 89 9.53 -27.98 -12.66
CA ILE A 89 9.28 -29.41 -12.84
C ILE A 89 10.58 -30.09 -13.27
N THR A 90 11.15 -30.91 -12.39
CA THR A 90 12.38 -31.68 -12.66
C THR A 90 12.09 -33.09 -13.16
N ALA A 91 10.94 -33.65 -12.81
CA ALA A 91 10.50 -34.98 -13.20
C ALA A 91 8.97 -34.99 -13.40
N VAL A 92 8.46 -36.02 -14.08
CA VAL A 92 7.02 -36.22 -14.25
C VAL A 92 6.38 -36.55 -12.89
N GLY A 93 5.34 -35.79 -12.51
CA GLY A 93 4.57 -36.05 -11.29
C GLY A 93 3.86 -37.40 -11.36
N THR A 94 4.09 -38.25 -10.36
CA THR A 94 3.41 -39.55 -10.18
C THR A 94 2.55 -39.54 -8.93
N LYS A 95 1.74 -40.59 -8.71
CA LYS A 95 0.93 -40.69 -7.48
C LYS A 95 1.78 -40.77 -6.20
N LYS A 96 3.00 -41.30 -6.32
CA LYS A 96 3.93 -41.44 -5.19
C LYS A 96 4.71 -40.15 -4.94
N ASP A 97 5.01 -39.42 -6.01
CA ASP A 97 5.78 -38.18 -5.99
C ASP A 97 5.10 -37.15 -6.90
N PRO A 98 4.05 -36.47 -6.41
CA PRO A 98 3.31 -35.48 -7.18
C PRO A 98 4.09 -34.16 -7.29
N VAL A 99 3.78 -33.35 -8.29
CA VAL A 99 4.30 -31.98 -8.36
C VAL A 99 3.60 -31.13 -7.29
N MET A 100 4.38 -30.69 -6.30
CA MET A 100 3.88 -29.89 -5.18
C MET A 100 3.70 -28.43 -5.60
N VAL A 101 2.48 -27.92 -5.44
CA VAL A 101 2.08 -26.56 -5.82
C VAL A 101 1.72 -25.79 -4.56
N LYS A 102 2.59 -24.86 -4.17
CA LYS A 102 2.38 -24.02 -2.99
C LYS A 102 1.21 -23.07 -3.22
N SER A 103 0.32 -22.88 -2.25
CA SER A 103 -0.73 -21.87 -2.36
C SER A 103 -1.10 -21.32 -0.99
N VAL A 104 -1.42 -20.02 -0.95
CA VAL A 104 -2.03 -19.39 0.22
C VAL A 104 -3.53 -19.65 0.24
N ASP A 105 -4.16 -19.68 -0.94
CA ASP A 105 -5.59 -19.94 -1.11
C ASP A 105 -5.87 -21.45 -1.24
N PRO A 106 -7.10 -21.90 -0.94
CA PRO A 106 -7.49 -23.32 -1.06
C PRO A 106 -7.51 -23.83 -2.50
N VAL A 107 -7.54 -22.95 -3.49
CA VAL A 107 -7.51 -23.31 -4.92
C VAL A 107 -6.43 -22.49 -5.63
N ARG A 108 -5.60 -23.14 -6.45
CA ARG A 108 -4.60 -22.48 -7.31
C ARG A 108 -4.67 -22.99 -8.73
N PHE A 109 -4.64 -22.07 -9.69
CA PHE A 109 -4.57 -22.41 -11.11
C PHE A 109 -3.14 -22.74 -11.52
N VAL A 110 -2.99 -23.82 -12.29
CA VAL A 110 -1.72 -24.32 -12.82
C VAL A 110 -1.86 -24.50 -14.33
N GLY A 111 -0.95 -23.88 -15.08
CA GLY A 111 -0.81 -24.09 -16.52
C GLY A 111 0.21 -25.20 -16.80
N CYS A 112 -0.26 -26.35 -17.26
CA CYS A 112 0.61 -27.48 -17.62
C CYS A 112 0.94 -27.43 -19.12
N THR A 113 2.24 -27.37 -19.45
CA THR A 113 2.78 -27.50 -20.82
C THR A 113 3.41 -28.89 -21.07
N GLY A 114 3.25 -29.79 -20.11
CA GLY A 114 3.80 -31.14 -20.08
C GLY A 114 5.28 -31.23 -19.71
N PHE A 115 5.84 -32.43 -19.83
CA PHE A 115 7.24 -32.72 -19.50
C PHE A 115 7.81 -33.74 -20.49
N PRO A 116 8.89 -33.44 -21.24
CA PRO A 116 9.67 -32.20 -21.25
C PRO A 116 8.86 -30.93 -21.55
N VAL A 117 9.38 -29.75 -21.16
CA VAL A 117 8.68 -28.47 -21.30
C VAL A 117 8.17 -28.29 -22.73
N ASP A 118 6.93 -27.82 -22.88
CA ASP A 118 6.28 -27.54 -24.17
C ASP A 118 6.00 -28.78 -25.04
N SER A 119 5.74 -29.92 -24.40
CA SER A 119 5.34 -31.16 -25.09
C SER A 119 3.90 -31.15 -25.62
N HIS A 120 3.02 -30.31 -25.06
CA HIS A 120 1.64 -30.12 -25.52
C HIS A 120 1.17 -28.68 -25.21
N GLU A 121 0.05 -28.27 -25.81
CA GLU A 121 -0.55 -26.94 -25.57
C GLU A 121 -0.89 -26.74 -24.09
N THR A 122 -0.88 -25.48 -23.63
CA THR A 122 -1.09 -25.17 -22.22
C THR A 122 -2.50 -25.58 -21.77
N VAL A 123 -2.57 -26.54 -20.85
CA VAL A 123 -3.83 -26.93 -20.20
C VAL A 123 -3.90 -26.30 -18.82
N TRP A 124 -4.99 -25.58 -18.56
CA TRP A 124 -5.24 -24.97 -17.26
C TRP A 124 -6.00 -25.92 -16.34
N LEU A 125 -5.48 -26.10 -15.13
CA LEU A 125 -6.04 -26.97 -14.09
C LEU A 125 -6.27 -26.14 -12.84
N GLY A 126 -7.44 -26.28 -12.20
CA GLY A 126 -7.69 -25.76 -10.86
C GLY A 126 -7.30 -26.83 -9.85
N VAL A 127 -6.21 -26.62 -9.12
CA VAL A 127 -5.74 -27.54 -8.08
C VAL A 127 -6.35 -27.12 -6.75
N ASP A 128 -7.09 -28.01 -6.11
CA ASP A 128 -7.84 -27.74 -4.87
C ASP A 128 -7.20 -28.46 -3.66
N LYS A 129 -7.25 -27.86 -2.48
CA LYS A 129 -6.84 -28.46 -1.19
C LYS A 129 -7.65 -29.72 -0.88
N ASN A 130 -8.92 -29.77 -1.30
CA ASN A 130 -9.83 -30.87 -1.00
C ASN A 130 -9.64 -32.10 -1.89
N HIS A 131 -8.98 -31.93 -3.04
CA HIS A 131 -8.66 -33.03 -3.93
C HIS A 131 -7.38 -33.73 -3.47
N GLU A 132 -7.34 -35.06 -3.52
CA GLU A 132 -6.12 -35.80 -3.19
C GLU A 132 -5.01 -35.49 -4.21
N PHE A 133 -5.40 -35.47 -5.49
CA PHE A 133 -4.52 -35.26 -6.65
C PHE A 133 -5.33 -34.74 -7.84
N ASP A 134 -4.81 -33.73 -8.52
CA ASP A 134 -5.35 -33.26 -9.79
C ASP A 134 -4.45 -33.69 -10.95
N ARG A 135 -5.05 -34.20 -12.03
CA ARG A 135 -4.32 -34.79 -13.15
C ARG A 135 -4.51 -33.99 -14.43
N CYS A 136 -3.41 -33.73 -15.14
CA CYS A 136 -3.47 -33.21 -16.50
C CYS A 136 -4.04 -34.27 -17.47
N PRO A 137 -5.06 -33.95 -18.28
CA PRO A 137 -5.65 -34.91 -19.23
C PRO A 137 -4.71 -35.28 -20.38
N GLU A 138 -3.77 -34.41 -20.76
CA GLU A 138 -2.86 -34.62 -21.90
C GLU A 138 -1.60 -35.41 -21.48
N CYS A 139 -0.73 -34.83 -20.64
CA CYS A 139 0.52 -35.49 -20.23
C CYS A 139 0.38 -36.45 -19.05
N GLY A 140 -0.77 -36.44 -18.36
CA GLY A 140 -1.00 -37.29 -17.20
C GLY A 140 -0.22 -36.91 -15.94
N GLN A 141 0.44 -35.76 -15.89
CA GLN A 141 1.10 -35.24 -14.69
C GLN A 141 0.11 -35.08 -13.54
N ILE A 142 0.62 -35.33 -12.34
CA ILE A 142 -0.15 -35.25 -11.11
C ILE A 142 0.34 -34.06 -10.27
N PHE A 143 -0.59 -33.19 -9.90
CA PHE A 143 -0.38 -32.02 -9.07
C PHE A 143 -1.04 -32.24 -7.70
N LYS A 144 -0.40 -31.70 -6.66
CA LYS A 144 -0.95 -31.66 -5.31
C LYS A 144 -0.72 -30.28 -4.70
N LEU A 145 -1.75 -29.73 -4.07
CA LEU A 145 -1.66 -28.45 -3.39
C LEU A 145 -0.92 -28.59 -2.06
N ASP A 146 0.05 -27.70 -1.83
CA ASP A 146 0.71 -27.46 -0.55
C ASP A 146 0.14 -26.17 0.05
N PHE A 147 -0.81 -26.30 0.97
CA PHE A 147 -1.52 -25.16 1.55
C PHE A 147 -0.71 -24.53 2.67
N ILE A 148 -0.29 -23.28 2.47
CA ILE A 148 0.53 -22.48 3.41
C ILE A 148 -0.34 -21.43 4.14
N GLY A 149 -1.57 -21.20 3.68
CA GLY A 149 -2.48 -20.20 4.23
C GLY A 149 -3.01 -20.53 5.62
N SER A 150 -3.73 -19.56 6.20
CA SER A 150 -4.45 -19.76 7.45
C SER A 150 -5.81 -20.42 7.19
N GLU A 151 -6.25 -21.36 8.04
CA GLU A 151 -7.52 -22.08 7.80
C GLU A 151 -8.78 -21.22 8.00
N ASN A 152 -8.65 -19.96 8.43
CA ASN A 152 -9.76 -19.10 8.86
C ASN A 152 -10.25 -18.08 7.81
N GLU A 153 -9.71 -18.08 6.59
CA GLU A 153 -10.16 -17.18 5.53
C GLU A 153 -11.28 -17.82 4.71
N GLY A 154 -12.47 -17.86 5.33
CA GLY A 154 -13.69 -18.31 4.67
C GLY A 154 -14.10 -17.37 3.53
N HIS A 155 -13.90 -17.80 2.28
CA HIS A 155 -14.49 -17.16 1.11
C HIS A 155 -16.00 -17.45 1.09
N GLY A 156 -16.75 -16.71 1.90
CA GLY A 156 -18.22 -16.72 1.87
C GLY A 156 -18.72 -16.11 0.56
N HIS A 157 -19.12 -16.96 -0.38
CA HIS A 157 -19.92 -16.55 -1.52
C HIS A 157 -21.34 -16.25 -1.01
N HIS A 158 -21.67 -14.96 -0.90
CA HIS A 158 -23.06 -14.48 -0.80
C HIS A 158 -23.64 -14.23 -2.19
#